data_AF-A0A7W2IVL2-F1
#
_entry.id   AF-A0A7W2IVL2-F1
#
_cell.length_a   1.000
_cell.length_b   1.000
_cell.length_c   1.000
_cell.angle_alpha   90.00
_cell.angle_beta   90.00
_cell.angle_gamma   90.00
#
_symmetry.space_group_name_H-M   'P 1'
#
loop_
_entity.id
_entity.type
_entity.pdbx_description
1 polymer ?
#
loop_
_entity_poly.entity_id
_entity_poly.type
_entity_poly.pdbx_seq_one_letter_code
_entity_poly.pdbx_strand_id
1 'polypeptide(L)'
;LKRVVDGVLQFTENIIIINDGSTDSTSKILENYPHLTHIPIEKNTGKGNALRLGFKKARSLAYDYAITIDSDGQHFPEDIPVFIEALEQAKNKNLLLIGARNMSHE
;
A
#
# COMPACT_ATOMS: atom_id res chain seq x y z
N LEU A 1 -8.76 -4.53 -6.88
CA LEU A 1 -8.89 -3.29 -6.07
C LEU A 1 -9.79 -3.41 -4.85
N LYS A 2 -11.14 -3.42 -4.96
CA LYS A 2 -12.07 -3.40 -3.79
C LYS A 2 -11.68 -4.35 -2.66
N ARG A 3 -11.47 -5.64 -3.01
CA ARG A 3 -11.02 -6.70 -2.08
C ARG A 3 -9.75 -6.33 -1.30
N VAL A 4 -8.77 -5.72 -1.97
CA VAL A 4 -7.49 -5.35 -1.35
C VAL A 4 -7.69 -4.19 -0.39
N VAL A 5 -8.42 -3.15 -0.81
CA VAL A 5 -8.71 -1.99 0.05
C VAL A 5 -9.50 -2.43 1.28
N ASP A 6 -10.57 -3.22 1.10
CA ASP A 6 -11.38 -3.74 2.21
C ASP A 6 -10.55 -4.61 3.17
N GLY A 7 -9.62 -5.42 2.66
CA GLY A 7 -8.75 -6.23 3.49
C GLY A 7 -7.78 -5.38 4.31
N VAL A 8 -7.16 -4.35 3.73
CA VAL A 8 -6.27 -3.43 4.46
C VAL A 8 -7.04 -2.60 5.49
N LEU A 9 -8.28 -2.23 5.19
CA LEU A 9 -9.17 -1.51 6.11
C LEU A 9 -9.48 -2.28 7.40
N GLN A 10 -9.29 -3.61 7.43
CA GLN A 10 -9.41 -4.38 8.68
C GLN A 10 -8.27 -4.07 9.67
N PHE A 11 -7.17 -3.50 9.20
CA PHE A 11 -5.97 -3.22 10.00
C PHE A 11 -5.73 -1.72 10.22
N THR A 12 -6.07 -0.87 9.24
CA THR A 12 -5.81 0.57 9.33
C THR A 12 -6.63 1.39 8.33
N GLU A 13 -7.00 2.61 8.72
CA GLU A 13 -7.57 3.62 7.81
C GLU A 13 -6.50 4.52 7.17
N ASN A 14 -5.24 4.42 7.61
CA ASN A 14 -4.12 5.19 7.09
C ASN A 14 -3.64 4.63 5.73
N ILE A 15 -4.48 4.77 4.70
CA ILE A 15 -4.25 4.23 3.36
C ILE A 15 -4.06 5.37 2.37
N ILE A 16 -2.97 5.29 1.60
CA ILE A 16 -2.69 6.17 0.46
C ILE A 16 -2.81 5.35 -0.81
N ILE A 17 -3.78 5.69 -1.66
CA ILE A 17 -4.03 5.02 -2.93
C ILE A 17 -3.51 5.89 -4.06
N ILE A 18 -2.58 5.34 -4.86
CA ILE A 18 -2.08 5.99 -6.08
C ILE A 18 -2.76 5.35 -7.28
N ASN A 19 -3.60 6.10 -7.98
CA ASN A 19 -4.22 5.66 -9.22
C ASN A 19 -3.40 6.17 -10.40
N ASP A 20 -2.46 5.34 -10.89
CA ASP A 20 -1.49 5.70 -11.93
C ASP A 20 -2.06 5.57 -13.36
N GLY A 21 -3.06 6.38 -13.68
CA GLY A 21 -3.64 6.47 -15.02
C GLY A 21 -4.50 5.28 -15.42
N SER A 22 -5.28 4.72 -14.48
CA SER A 22 -6.23 3.63 -14.80
C SER A 22 -7.30 4.10 -15.77
N THR A 23 -7.60 3.28 -16.78
CA THR A 23 -8.64 3.52 -17.80
C THR A 23 -9.89 2.67 -17.60
N ASP A 24 -9.91 1.85 -16.54
CA ASP A 24 -11.01 0.96 -16.20
C ASP A 24 -11.91 1.58 -15.11
N SER A 25 -12.70 0.75 -14.43
CA SER A 25 -13.62 1.18 -13.36
C SER A 25 -12.92 1.55 -12.04
N THR A 26 -11.59 1.59 -11.98
CA THR A 26 -10.83 1.89 -10.76
C THR A 26 -11.28 3.19 -10.09
N SER A 27 -11.37 4.30 -10.83
CA SER A 27 -11.81 5.58 -10.25
C SER A 27 -13.21 5.50 -9.64
N LYS A 28 -14.15 4.79 -10.30
CA LYS A 28 -15.51 4.57 -9.80
C LYS A 28 -15.53 3.69 -8.54
N ILE A 29 -14.63 2.72 -8.43
CA ILE A 29 -14.49 1.92 -7.20
C ILE A 29 -14.01 2.81 -6.05
N LEU A 30 -13.05 3.70 -6.32
CA LEU A 30 -12.45 4.61 -5.33
C LEU A 30 -13.44 5.64 -4.76
N GLU A 31 -14.50 5.99 -5.50
CA GLU A 31 -15.60 6.83 -4.99
C GLU A 31 -16.28 6.24 -3.74
N ASN A 32 -16.22 4.92 -3.53
CA ASN A 32 -16.77 4.27 -2.33
C ASN A 32 -15.90 4.46 -1.08
N TYR A 33 -14.71 5.06 -1.21
CA TYR A 33 -13.74 5.24 -0.13
C TYR A 33 -13.34 6.72 0.05
N PRO A 34 -14.30 7.66 0.17
CA PRO A 34 -14.02 9.10 0.14
C PRO A 34 -13.17 9.59 1.32
N HIS A 35 -13.09 8.81 2.41
CA HIS A 35 -12.31 9.11 3.60
C HIS A 35 -10.81 8.76 3.45
N LEU A 36 -10.43 7.97 2.43
CA LEU A 36 -9.04 7.59 2.19
C LEU A 36 -8.30 8.66 1.39
N THR A 37 -6.96 8.63 1.44
CA THR A 37 -6.14 9.53 0.62
C THR A 37 -6.00 8.95 -0.79
N HIS A 38 -6.50 9.68 -1.80
CA HIS A 38 -6.38 9.30 -3.21
C HIS A 38 -5.46 10.27 -3.96
N ILE A 39 -4.55 9.74 -4.77
CA ILE A 39 -3.69 10.52 -5.68
C ILE A 39 -3.93 9.99 -7.10
N PRO A 40 -4.80 10.63 -7.89
CA PRO A 40 -4.97 10.30 -9.30
C PRO A 40 -3.83 10.88 -10.14
N ILE A 41 -3.41 10.12 -11.15
CA ILE A 41 -2.47 10.54 -12.17
C ILE A 41 -3.17 10.35 -13.52
N GLU A 42 -3.17 11.38 -14.37
CA GLU A 42 -3.96 11.38 -15.61
C GLU A 42 -3.50 10.31 -16.62
N LYS A 43 -2.20 10.04 -16.67
CA LYS A 43 -1.58 9.07 -17.58
C LYS A 43 -0.65 8.18 -16.79
N ASN A 44 -0.59 6.90 -17.15
CA ASN A 44 0.33 5.97 -16.53
C ASN A 44 1.79 6.47 -16.62
N THR A 45 2.43 6.62 -15.46
CA THR A 45 3.81 7.09 -15.29
C THR A 45 4.75 6.01 -14.78
N GLY A 46 4.22 4.83 -14.47
CA GLY A 46 4.95 3.66 -14.03
C GLY A 46 5.01 3.52 -12.51
N LYS A 47 5.07 2.26 -12.04
CA LYS A 47 5.06 1.88 -10.62
C LYS A 47 6.08 2.63 -9.77
N GLY A 48 7.30 2.82 -10.28
CA GLY A 48 8.34 3.56 -9.56
C GLY A 48 7.98 5.02 -9.28
N ASN A 49 7.29 5.69 -10.22
CA ASN A 49 6.81 7.05 -10.00
C ASN A 49 5.64 7.07 -9.01
N ALA A 50 4.71 6.12 -9.14
CA ALA A 50 3.61 5.97 -8.19
C ALA A 50 4.10 5.77 -6.74
N LEU A 51 5.08 4.89 -6.53
CA LEU A 51 5.71 4.67 -5.22
C LEU A 51 6.37 5.93 -4.67
N ARG A 52 7.12 6.68 -5.49
CA ARG A 52 7.74 7.96 -5.08
C ARG A 52 6.69 8.97 -4.61
N LEU A 53 5.57 9.08 -5.32
CA LEU A 53 4.46 9.95 -4.93
C LEU A 53 3.82 9.49 -3.62
N GLY A 54 3.60 8.18 -3.46
CA GLY A 54 3.12 7.58 -2.22
C GLY A 54 4.01 7.88 -1.02
N PHE A 55 5.33 7.65 -1.13
CA PHE A 55 6.28 7.96 -0.06
C PHE A 55 6.36 9.46 0.25
N LYS A 56 6.32 10.32 -0.77
CA LYS A 56 6.28 11.77 -0.57
C LYS A 56 5.03 12.19 0.20
N LYS A 57 3.88 11.60 -0.12
CA LYS A 57 2.62 11.85 0.59
C LYS A 57 2.67 11.32 2.02
N ALA A 58 3.13 10.09 2.24
CA ALA A 58 3.29 9.51 3.58
C ALA A 58 4.16 10.40 4.48
N ARG A 59 5.30 10.86 3.96
CA ARG A 59 6.18 11.81 4.66
C ARG A 59 5.49 13.13 4.97
N SER A 60 4.67 13.67 4.05
CA SER A 60 3.92 14.91 4.29
C SER A 60 2.82 14.77 5.35
N LEU A 61 2.35 13.55 5.59
CA LEU A 61 1.39 13.20 6.64
C LEU A 61 2.08 12.81 7.97
N ALA A 62 3.41 12.97 8.05
CA ALA A 62 4.22 12.61 9.20
C ALA A 62 4.15 11.12 9.60
N TYR A 63 3.97 10.22 8.63
CA TYR A 63 4.15 8.79 8.87
C TYR A 63 5.63 8.43 8.96
N ASP A 64 5.99 7.63 9.96
CA ASP A 64 7.37 7.15 10.17
C ASP A 64 7.75 6.01 9.22
N TYR A 65 6.77 5.19 8.83
CA TYR A 65 6.97 4.01 7.97
C TYR A 65 5.85 3.89 6.93
N ALA A 66 6.12 3.13 5.87
CA ALA A 66 5.14 2.78 4.86
C ALA A 66 5.29 1.30 4.47
N ILE A 67 4.16 0.62 4.32
CA ILE A 67 4.07 -0.73 3.75
C ILE A 67 3.43 -0.58 2.38
N THR A 68 3.99 -1.21 1.35
CA THR A 68 3.47 -1.14 -0.01
C THR A 68 2.75 -2.42 -0.38
N ILE A 69 1.51 -2.31 -0.87
CA ILE A 69 0.66 -3.44 -1.27
C ILE A 69 0.21 -3.21 -2.72
N ASP A 70 0.34 -4.24 -3.56
CA ASP A 70 -0.12 -4.19 -4.95
C ASP A 70 -1.63 -4.47 -5.01
N SER A 71 -2.33 -3.81 -5.93
CA SER A 71 -3.80 -3.83 -6.01
C SER A 71 -4.40 -5.06 -6.71
N ASP A 72 -3.54 -5.97 -7.19
CA ASP A 72 -3.89 -7.25 -7.83
C ASP A 72 -4.28 -8.33 -6.82
N GLY A 73 -3.96 -8.12 -5.53
CA GLY A 73 -4.26 -9.03 -4.44
C GLY A 73 -3.36 -10.27 -4.40
N GLN A 74 -2.14 -10.16 -4.92
CA GLN A 74 -1.07 -11.15 -4.67
C GLN A 74 -0.39 -10.95 -3.31
N HIS A 75 -0.55 -9.77 -2.70
CA HIS A 75 -0.12 -9.48 -1.33
C HIS A 75 -1.32 -9.63 -0.39
N PHE A 76 -1.12 -10.32 0.73
CA PHE A 76 -2.16 -10.58 1.73
C PHE A 76 -2.14 -9.46 2.78
N PRO A 77 -3.23 -8.71 2.98
CA PRO A 77 -3.32 -7.73 4.06
C PRO A 77 -3.06 -8.34 5.45
N GLU A 78 -3.34 -9.63 5.61
CA GLU A 78 -3.08 -10.42 6.82
C GLU A 78 -1.59 -10.50 7.19
N ASP A 79 -0.68 -10.17 6.27
CA ASP A 79 0.74 -10.09 6.57
C ASP A 79 1.13 -8.76 7.25
N ILE A 80 0.27 -7.72 7.22
CA ILE A 80 0.57 -6.41 7.84
C ILE A 80 1.01 -6.55 9.31
N PRO A 81 0.30 -7.29 10.19
CA PRO A 81 0.73 -7.49 11.58
C PRO A 81 2.15 -8.05 11.70
N VAL A 82 2.59 -8.94 10.79
CA VAL A 82 3.94 -9.51 10.79
C VAL A 82 5.00 -8.43 10.58
N PHE A 83 4.75 -7.50 9.65
CA PHE A 83 5.64 -6.35 9.43
C PHE A 83 5.67 -5.41 10.64
N ILE A 84 4.52 -5.16 11.26
CA ILE A 84 4.43 -4.30 12.46
C ILE A 84 5.18 -4.93 13.63
N GLU A 85 4.98 -6.22 13.89
CA GLU A 85 5.69 -6.94 14.95
C GLU A 85 7.22 -6.91 14.73
N ALA A 86 7.67 -7.21 13.51
CA ALA A 86 9.09 -7.15 13.16
C ALA A 86 9.67 -5.73 13.35
N LEU A 87 8.89 -4.71 12.98
CA LEU A 87 9.26 -3.30 13.16
C LEU A 87 9.35 -2.94 14.65
N GLU A 88 8.40 -3.36 15.48
CA GLU A 88 8.37 -3.07 16.92
C GLU A 88 9.58 -3.70 17.64
N GLN A 89 9.88 -4.96 17.32
CA GLN A 89 10.99 -5.72 17.92
C GLN A 89 12.38 -5.23 17.45
N ALA A 90 12.47 -4.53 16.32
CA ALA A 90 13.73 -4.04 15.80
C ALA A 90 14.37 -2.99 16.73
N LYS A 91 15.62 -3.23 17.14
CA LYS A 91 16.43 -2.27 17.93
C LYS A 91 16.83 -1.04 17.11
N ASN A 92 17.14 -1.24 15.83
CA ASN A 92 17.42 -0.16 14.89
C ASN A 92 16.18 0.06 14.02
N LYS A 93 15.70 1.30 13.97
CA LYS A 93 14.50 1.71 13.22
C LYS A 93 14.79 2.11 11.76
N ASN A 94 16.06 2.23 11.37
CA ASN A 94 16.45 2.40 9.98
C ASN A 94 16.53 1.04 9.27
N LEU A 95 15.39 0.56 8.78
CA LEU A 95 15.24 -0.80 8.27
C LEU A 95 14.40 -0.87 6.99
N LEU A 96 14.65 -1.91 6.20
CA LEU A 96 13.85 -2.32 5.05
C LEU A 96 13.38 -3.75 5.30
N LEU A 97 12.07 -3.93 5.42
CA LEU A 97 11.45 -5.26 5.50
C LEU A 97 10.95 -5.67 4.12
N ILE A 98 11.18 -6.93 3.76
CA ILE A 98 10.77 -7.49 2.47
C ILE A 98 9.93 -8.73 2.75
N GLY A 99 8.68 -8.72 2.26
CA GLY A 99 7.85 -9.92 2.24
C GLY A 99 8.43 -10.92 1.26
N ALA A 100 8.71 -12.13 1.73
CA ALA A 100 9.25 -13.21 0.91
C ALA A 100 8.24 -14.35 0.86
N ARG A 101 7.88 -14.78 -0.35
CA ARG A 101 7.14 -16.03 -0.53
C ARG A 101 8.09 -17.19 -0.26
N ASN A 102 7.66 -18.15 0.56
CA ASN A 102 8.39 -19.39 0.69
C ASN A 102 8.16 -20.21 -0.58
N MET A 103 9.10 -20.12 -1.53
CA MET A 103 9.06 -20.85 -2.80
C MET A 103 9.47 -22.33 -2.65
N SER A 104 9.57 -22.83 -1.41
CA SER A 104 9.78 -24.25 -1.13
C SER A 104 8.54 -25.04 -1.54
N HIS A 105 8.48 -25.37 -2.82
CA HIS A 105 7.63 -26.42 -3.35
C HIS A 105 8.35 -27.76 -3.18
N GLU A 106 7.64 -28.72 -2.59
CA GLU A 106 7.77 -30.14 -2.93
C GLU A 106 7.56 -30.37 -4.43
#